data_AF-A0A932E893-F1
#
_entry.id   AF-A0A932E893-F1
#
_cell.length_a   1.000
_cell.length_b   1.000
_cell.length_c   1.000
_cell.angle_alpha   90.00
_cell.angle_beta   90.00
_cell.angle_gamma   90.00
#
_symmetry.space_group_name_H-M   'P 1'
#
loop_
_entity.id
_entity.type
_entity.pdbx_description
1 polymer ?
#
loop_
_entity_poly.entity_id
_entity_poly.type
_entity_poly.pdbx_seq_one_letter_code
_entity_poly.pdbx_strand_id
1 'polypeptide(L)'
;MRLRAGRWVALLAVAAGFAHAQVFYVGDSGDGTIKRVDLAGNVSTYATGFAHVYGLAADPGGSLYVSSTTAHKVSVIDPSRNVTDYATNFPTNSNLLGMTFDAAGNLYVADVSIGVYKVLPGGSASLWGTSMSYPHDAAFNDAGALYVAGGYNPMVVYSVSSGGSPSLFASVSFTSSFSAIDFDRAGNAFVSDAHGAILKITPAGAASTFLTGYNITDLVIDDSDNIYFTSGTTIYMATAAGTVSTFAAGFSNLTSITLATSVPEPATMAALLGALAFMAAMGWRRSRRRT
;
A
#
# COMPACT_ATOMS: atom_id res chain seq x y z
N MET A 1 -0.55 -58.03 -3.69
CA MET A 1 -1.04 -56.85 -2.94
C MET A 1 -0.21 -55.63 -3.37
N ARG A 2 -0.71 -54.80 -4.29
CA ARG A 2 -0.04 -53.55 -4.73
C ARG A 2 -1.09 -52.45 -4.76
N LEU A 3 -1.05 -51.53 -3.80
CA LEU A 3 -1.87 -50.32 -3.78
C LEU A 3 -1.20 -49.27 -4.70
N ARG A 4 -1.94 -48.76 -5.68
CA ARG A 4 -1.47 -47.70 -6.59
C ARG A 4 -1.46 -46.36 -5.85
N ALA A 5 -0.27 -45.81 -5.64
CA ALA A 5 -0.04 -44.41 -5.32
C ALA A 5 -0.41 -43.54 -6.54
N GLY A 6 -1.54 -42.83 -6.49
CA GLY A 6 -1.95 -41.99 -7.63
C GLY A 6 -3.08 -41.00 -7.37
N ARG A 7 -3.52 -40.79 -6.13
CA ARG A 7 -4.66 -39.88 -5.83
C ARG A 7 -4.35 -38.76 -4.85
N TRP A 8 -3.10 -38.62 -4.40
CA TRP A 8 -2.70 -37.57 -3.47
C TRP A 8 -1.98 -36.38 -4.14
N VAL A 9 -1.46 -36.55 -5.37
CA VAL A 9 -0.74 -35.49 -6.09
C VAL A 9 -1.67 -34.36 -6.55
N ALA A 10 -2.94 -34.67 -6.88
CA ALA A 10 -3.92 -33.64 -7.23
C ALA A 10 -4.43 -32.82 -6.02
N LEU A 11 -4.27 -33.34 -4.79
CA LEU A 11 -4.70 -32.65 -3.57
C LEU A 11 -3.71 -31.53 -3.17
N LEU A 12 -2.42 -31.68 -3.51
CA LEU A 12 -1.38 -30.70 -3.21
C LEU A 12 -1.34 -29.54 -4.23
N ALA A 13 -1.74 -29.79 -5.48
CA ALA A 13 -1.67 -28.79 -6.56
C ALA A 13 -2.73 -27.67 -6.45
N VAL A 14 -3.85 -27.91 -5.77
CA VAL A 14 -4.88 -26.87 -5.56
C VAL A 14 -4.50 -25.93 -4.42
N ALA A 15 -3.75 -26.39 -3.41
CA ALA A 15 -3.26 -25.56 -2.31
C ALA A 15 -2.03 -24.71 -2.72
N ALA A 16 -1.24 -25.16 -3.69
CA ALA A 16 -0.02 -24.47 -4.15
C ALA A 16 -0.27 -23.36 -5.19
N GLY A 17 -1.51 -23.16 -5.65
CA GLY A 17 -1.86 -22.22 -6.72
C GLY A 17 -2.45 -20.88 -6.29
N PHE A 18 -2.64 -20.64 -4.99
CA PHE A 18 -3.15 -19.37 -4.48
C PHE A 18 -1.99 -18.54 -3.93
N ALA A 19 -1.12 -18.06 -4.82
CA ALA A 19 -0.35 -16.88 -4.49
C ALA A 19 -1.35 -15.77 -4.14
N HIS A 20 -1.17 -15.10 -3.01
CA HIS A 20 -1.90 -13.87 -2.71
C HIS A 20 -1.66 -12.91 -3.87
N ALA A 21 -2.65 -12.70 -4.74
CA ALA A 21 -2.50 -11.76 -5.82
C ALA A 21 -2.38 -10.37 -5.20
N GLN A 22 -1.31 -9.64 -5.49
CA GLN A 22 -1.23 -8.23 -5.12
C GLN A 22 -2.32 -7.47 -5.86
N VAL A 23 -2.99 -6.55 -5.17
CA VAL A 23 -3.99 -5.66 -5.74
C VAL A 23 -3.65 -4.24 -5.34
N PHE A 24 -3.91 -3.30 -6.25
CA PHE A 24 -3.67 -1.90 -5.98
C PHE A 24 -4.98 -1.22 -5.59
N TYR A 25 -4.91 -0.39 -4.56
CA TYR A 25 -5.96 0.58 -4.25
C TYR A 25 -5.43 1.97 -4.50
N VAL A 26 -6.27 2.80 -5.11
CA VAL A 26 -5.83 4.07 -5.67
C VAL A 26 -6.85 5.14 -5.34
N GLY A 27 -6.39 6.26 -4.78
CA GLY A 27 -7.21 7.42 -4.52
C GLY A 27 -7.46 8.20 -5.79
N ASP A 28 -8.72 8.36 -6.19
CA ASP A 28 -9.15 9.25 -7.27
C ASP A 28 -9.94 10.40 -6.66
N SER A 29 -9.24 11.49 -6.33
CA SER A 29 -9.85 12.65 -5.70
C SER A 29 -10.69 13.49 -6.67
N GLY A 30 -10.59 13.24 -7.98
CA GLY A 30 -11.39 13.95 -8.97
C GLY A 30 -12.87 13.56 -8.95
N ASP A 31 -13.17 12.33 -8.52
CA ASP A 31 -14.54 11.82 -8.35
C ASP A 31 -14.86 11.37 -6.91
N GLY A 32 -13.93 11.56 -5.97
CA GLY A 32 -14.13 11.25 -4.56
C GLY A 32 -14.23 9.76 -4.27
N THR A 33 -13.51 8.94 -5.06
CA THR A 33 -13.56 7.49 -4.96
C THR A 33 -12.20 6.87 -4.68
N ILE A 34 -12.25 5.62 -4.23
CA ILE A 34 -11.10 4.73 -4.22
C ILE A 34 -11.35 3.69 -5.30
N LYS A 35 -10.39 3.54 -6.20
CA LYS A 35 -10.40 2.51 -7.24
C LYS A 35 -9.59 1.29 -6.78
N ARG A 36 -10.01 0.12 -7.25
CA ARG A 36 -9.25 -1.14 -7.19
C ARG A 36 -8.73 -1.44 -8.58
N VAL A 37 -7.42 -1.71 -8.68
CA VAL A 37 -6.75 -2.09 -9.93
C VAL A 37 -6.12 -3.47 -9.75
N ASP A 38 -6.46 -4.41 -10.62
CA ASP A 38 -5.83 -5.74 -10.61
C ASP A 38 -4.49 -5.75 -11.38
N LEU A 39 -3.74 -6.85 -11.30
CA LEU A 39 -2.44 -7.00 -11.96
C LEU A 39 -2.51 -6.96 -13.50
N ALA A 40 -3.70 -7.07 -14.09
CA ALA A 40 -3.91 -6.91 -15.53
C ALA A 40 -4.25 -5.45 -15.90
N GLY A 41 -4.28 -4.53 -14.94
CA GLY A 41 -4.61 -3.13 -15.14
C GLY A 41 -6.12 -2.84 -15.19
N ASN A 42 -6.98 -3.82 -14.85
CA ASN A 42 -8.43 -3.59 -14.87
C ASN A 42 -8.85 -2.74 -13.67
N VAL A 43 -9.56 -1.65 -13.94
CA VAL A 43 -10.00 -0.68 -12.94
C VAL A 43 -11.47 -0.93 -12.56
N SER A 44 -11.77 -0.89 -11.27
CA SER A 44 -13.12 -0.94 -10.72
C SER A 44 -13.27 0.01 -9.53
N THR A 45 -14.46 0.53 -9.27
CA THR A 45 -14.70 1.34 -8.06
C THR A 45 -14.75 0.44 -6.83
N TYR A 46 -13.92 0.75 -5.83
CA TYR A 46 -13.86 0.03 -4.56
C TYR A 46 -14.75 0.68 -3.50
N ALA A 47 -14.63 1.99 -3.33
CA ALA A 47 -15.41 2.77 -2.37
C ALA A 47 -15.66 4.20 -2.88
N THR A 48 -16.68 4.86 -2.34
CA THR A 48 -17.14 6.20 -2.76
C THR A 48 -17.47 7.07 -1.57
N GLY A 49 -17.61 8.39 -1.78
CA GLY A 49 -18.09 9.32 -0.76
C GLY A 49 -16.97 10.01 0.03
N PHE A 50 -15.75 9.98 -0.50
CA PHE A 50 -14.62 10.71 0.06
C PHE A 50 -14.58 12.10 -0.55
N ALA A 51 -14.49 13.14 0.28
CA ALA A 51 -14.32 14.49 -0.23
C ALA A 51 -12.96 14.64 -0.95
N HIS A 52 -11.91 14.07 -0.35
CA HIS A 52 -10.56 13.96 -0.90
C HIS A 52 -9.93 12.69 -0.30
N VAL A 53 -9.15 11.95 -1.10
CA VAL A 53 -8.37 10.79 -0.65
C VAL A 53 -6.91 11.21 -0.63
N TYR A 54 -6.29 11.33 0.54
CA TYR A 54 -4.88 11.76 0.62
C TYR A 54 -3.96 10.55 0.63
N GLY A 55 -3.76 9.91 1.78
CA GLY A 55 -2.99 8.68 1.90
C GLY A 55 -3.88 7.44 1.98
N LEU A 56 -3.35 6.33 1.49
CA LEU A 56 -3.95 5.00 1.59
C LEU A 56 -2.95 4.03 2.21
N ALA A 57 -3.43 3.17 3.12
CA ALA A 57 -2.66 2.06 3.66
C ALA A 57 -3.55 0.83 3.80
N ALA A 58 -3.08 -0.33 3.35
CA ALA A 58 -3.77 -1.59 3.57
C ALA A 58 -3.18 -2.33 4.78
N ASP A 59 -4.04 -2.88 5.63
CA ASP A 59 -3.59 -3.81 6.67
C ASP A 59 -3.48 -5.25 6.13
N PRO A 60 -2.73 -6.14 6.80
CA PRO A 60 -2.65 -7.55 6.42
C PRO A 60 -3.99 -8.31 6.49
N GLY A 61 -5.01 -7.75 7.15
CA GLY A 61 -6.36 -8.30 7.21
C GLY A 61 -7.24 -7.96 6.01
N GLY A 62 -6.74 -7.12 5.09
CA GLY A 62 -7.45 -6.68 3.88
C GLY A 62 -8.32 -5.44 4.08
N SER A 63 -8.24 -4.76 5.23
CA SER A 63 -8.90 -3.46 5.42
C SER A 63 -8.06 -2.34 4.82
N LEU A 64 -8.72 -1.30 4.31
CA LEU A 64 -8.06 -0.15 3.71
C LEU A 64 -8.29 1.10 4.56
N TYR A 65 -7.23 1.83 4.87
CA TYR A 65 -7.25 3.02 5.73
C TYR A 65 -7.01 4.26 4.88
N VAL A 66 -7.75 5.32 5.18
CA VAL A 66 -7.79 6.54 4.39
C VAL A 66 -7.56 7.73 5.30
N SER A 67 -6.51 8.51 5.04
CA SER A 67 -6.29 9.78 5.75
C SER A 67 -7.13 10.89 5.14
N SER A 68 -7.58 11.80 6.02
CA SER A 68 -8.31 13.00 5.62
C SER A 68 -7.69 14.22 6.30
N THR A 69 -7.19 15.15 5.48
CA THR A 69 -6.64 16.43 5.94
C THR A 69 -7.73 17.37 6.43
N THR A 70 -8.90 17.38 5.78
CA THR A 70 -10.01 18.28 6.10
C THR A 70 -10.87 17.82 7.27
N ALA A 71 -10.97 16.50 7.48
CA ALA A 71 -11.71 15.94 8.60
C ALA A 71 -10.83 15.59 9.80
N HIS A 72 -9.50 15.78 9.69
CA HIS A 72 -8.51 15.47 10.74
C HIS A 72 -8.69 14.07 11.34
N LYS A 73 -8.84 13.07 10.47
CA LYS A 73 -9.13 11.69 10.88
C LYS A 73 -8.55 10.67 9.92
N VAL A 74 -8.46 9.44 10.41
CA VAL A 74 -8.28 8.24 9.58
C VAL A 74 -9.59 7.47 9.56
N SER A 75 -10.08 7.17 8.36
CA SER A 75 -11.23 6.27 8.15
C SER A 75 -10.72 4.87 7.79
N VAL A 76 -11.51 3.83 8.06
CA VAL A 76 -11.22 2.45 7.65
C VAL A 76 -12.36 1.92 6.79
N ILE A 77 -12.00 1.12 5.81
CA ILE A 77 -12.89 0.37 4.92
C ILE A 77 -12.64 -1.10 5.20
N ASP A 78 -13.60 -1.77 5.80
CA ASP A 78 -13.48 -3.20 6.10
C ASP A 78 -13.57 -4.05 4.81
N PRO A 79 -13.24 -5.36 4.86
CA PRO A 79 -13.36 -6.24 3.69
C PRO A 79 -14.80 -6.41 3.17
N SER A 80 -15.81 -6.03 3.96
CA SER A 80 -17.22 -5.97 3.55
C SER A 80 -17.62 -4.61 2.94
N ARG A 81 -16.63 -3.71 2.77
CA ARG A 81 -16.75 -2.36 2.20
C ARG A 81 -17.52 -1.36 3.07
N ASN A 82 -17.64 -1.61 4.37
CA ASN A 82 -18.19 -0.64 5.31
C ASN A 82 -17.14 0.42 5.63
N VAL A 83 -17.52 1.69 5.56
CA VAL A 83 -16.66 2.83 5.91
C VAL A 83 -16.99 3.32 7.32
N THR A 84 -16.01 3.31 8.21
CA THR A 84 -16.15 3.82 9.59
C THR A 84 -14.95 4.68 9.98
N ASP A 85 -15.08 5.45 11.05
CA ASP A 85 -13.94 6.16 11.64
C ASP A 85 -13.01 5.16 12.35
N TYR A 86 -11.71 5.28 12.11
CA TYR A 86 -10.69 4.49 12.80
C TYR A 86 -10.02 5.29 13.90
N ALA A 87 -9.48 6.47 13.56
CA ALA A 87 -8.82 7.36 14.51
C ALA A 87 -9.29 8.80 14.30
N THR A 88 -9.77 9.45 15.36
CA THR A 88 -10.38 10.80 15.30
C THR A 88 -9.78 11.77 16.30
N ASN A 89 -8.87 11.32 17.17
CA ASN A 89 -8.29 12.13 18.24
C ASN A 89 -7.06 12.94 17.78
N PHE A 90 -7.06 13.42 16.54
CA PHE A 90 -6.04 14.31 16.01
C PHE A 90 -6.41 15.78 16.31
N PRO A 91 -5.42 16.66 16.55
CA PRO A 91 -5.64 18.10 16.65
C PRO A 91 -6.31 18.70 15.40
N THR A 92 -7.05 19.79 15.56
CA THR A 92 -7.74 20.48 14.44
C THR A 92 -6.79 21.18 13.46
N ASN A 93 -5.48 21.23 13.76
CA ASN A 93 -4.45 21.72 12.84
C ASN A 93 -3.66 20.59 12.17
N SER A 94 -4.07 19.32 12.37
CA SER A 94 -3.42 18.17 11.74
C SER A 94 -3.64 18.13 10.23
N ASN A 95 -2.59 17.83 9.48
CA ASN A 95 -2.64 17.69 8.03
C ASN A 95 -2.11 16.30 7.63
N LEU A 96 -2.99 15.30 7.75
CA LEU A 96 -2.65 13.88 7.60
C LEU A 96 -2.51 13.49 6.12
N LEU A 97 -1.35 12.99 5.73
CA LEU A 97 -1.05 12.54 4.36
C LEU A 97 -0.72 11.05 4.32
N GLY A 98 0.52 10.68 3.99
CA GLY A 98 0.97 9.30 3.81
C GLY A 98 0.89 8.49 5.09
N MET A 99 0.66 7.19 4.94
CA MET A 99 0.49 6.27 6.05
C MET A 99 1.04 4.89 5.73
N THR A 100 1.56 4.20 6.74
CA THR A 100 2.07 2.84 6.59
C THR A 100 1.89 2.01 7.86
N PHE A 101 1.76 0.70 7.72
CA PHE A 101 1.65 -0.23 8.86
C PHE A 101 3.01 -0.83 9.21
N ASP A 102 3.30 -0.96 10.50
CA ASP A 102 4.33 -1.86 10.96
C ASP A 102 3.83 -3.32 10.98
N ALA A 103 4.77 -4.27 11.12
CA ALA A 103 4.45 -5.70 11.18
C ALA A 103 3.59 -6.10 12.40
N ALA A 104 3.45 -5.23 13.42
CA ALA A 104 2.59 -5.45 14.57
C ALA A 104 1.18 -4.86 14.38
N GLY A 105 0.89 -4.27 13.21
CA GLY A 105 -0.41 -3.68 12.89
C GLY A 105 -0.62 -2.28 13.47
N ASN A 106 0.45 -1.60 13.90
CA ASN A 106 0.34 -0.18 14.24
C ASN A 106 0.45 0.66 12.97
N LEU A 107 -0.42 1.65 12.82
CA LEU A 107 -0.42 2.58 11.71
C LEU A 107 0.43 3.80 12.06
N TYR A 108 1.32 4.18 11.16
CA TYR A 108 2.11 5.40 11.25
C TYR A 108 1.57 6.39 10.24
N VAL A 109 1.23 7.59 10.70
CA VAL A 109 0.55 8.62 9.90
C VAL A 109 1.41 9.87 9.86
N ALA A 110 1.85 10.26 8.66
CA ALA A 110 2.55 11.51 8.45
C ALA A 110 1.58 12.69 8.56
N ASP A 111 1.94 13.66 9.39
CA ASP A 111 1.25 14.93 9.55
C ASP A 111 2.20 16.07 9.20
N VAL A 112 1.98 16.67 8.03
CA VAL A 112 2.83 17.72 7.45
C VAL A 112 3.02 18.91 8.39
N SER A 113 2.06 19.17 9.28
CA SER A 113 2.08 20.30 10.20
C SER A 113 2.77 20.00 11.54
N ILE A 114 2.89 18.72 11.92
CA ILE A 114 3.21 18.34 13.31
C ILE A 114 4.36 17.32 13.40
N GLY A 115 4.33 16.25 12.61
CA GLY A 115 5.23 15.11 12.81
C GLY A 115 4.62 13.80 12.35
N VAL A 116 4.98 12.69 12.99
CA VAL A 116 4.41 11.36 12.72
C VAL A 116 3.63 10.89 13.93
N TYR A 117 2.37 10.52 13.71
CA TYR A 117 1.54 9.86 14.71
C TYR A 117 1.70 8.34 14.60
N LYS A 118 1.69 7.67 15.75
CA LYS A 118 1.48 6.22 15.85
C LYS A 118 0.06 5.96 16.33
N VAL A 119 -0.67 5.15 15.59
CA VAL A 119 -2.04 4.72 15.89
C VAL A 119 -2.01 3.23 16.19
N LEU A 120 -2.39 2.87 17.42
CA LEU A 120 -2.44 1.48 17.84
C LEU A 120 -3.66 0.76 17.22
N PRO A 121 -3.64 -0.59 17.14
CA PRO A 121 -4.84 -1.36 16.87
C PRO A 121 -6.01 -0.90 17.74
N GLY A 122 -7.14 -0.59 17.11
CA GLY A 122 -8.31 -0.01 17.76
C GLY A 122 -8.38 1.52 17.72
N GLY A 123 -7.45 2.19 17.04
CA GLY A 123 -7.62 3.58 16.60
C GLY A 123 -7.07 4.67 17.53
N SER A 124 -6.38 4.30 18.61
CA SER A 124 -5.81 5.28 19.53
C SER A 124 -4.55 5.92 18.94
N ALA A 125 -4.65 7.17 18.47
CA ALA A 125 -3.53 7.93 17.94
C ALA A 125 -2.72 8.65 19.04
N SER A 126 -1.40 8.70 18.89
CA SER A 126 -0.50 9.48 19.75
C SER A 126 0.66 10.01 18.92
N LEU A 127 1.13 11.22 19.23
CA LEU A 127 2.30 11.80 18.56
C LEU A 127 3.53 10.97 18.94
N TRP A 128 4.23 10.43 17.95
CA TRP A 128 5.32 9.48 18.15
C TRP A 128 6.66 10.04 17.69
N GLY A 129 6.72 10.65 16.51
CA GLY A 129 7.93 11.27 15.99
C GLY A 129 7.76 12.78 15.77
N THR A 130 8.70 13.57 16.27
CA THR A 130 8.72 15.04 16.14
C THR A 130 10.01 15.52 15.48
N SER A 131 10.11 16.84 15.23
CA SER A 131 11.33 17.49 14.70
C SER A 131 11.71 17.07 13.28
N MET A 132 10.73 16.67 12.49
CA MET A 132 10.87 16.42 11.05
C MET A 132 10.30 17.62 10.28
N SER A 133 10.97 18.03 9.22
CA SER A 133 10.47 19.11 8.37
C SER A 133 9.43 18.54 7.41
N TYR A 134 8.18 19.03 7.50
CA TYR A 134 7.06 18.70 6.59
C TYR A 134 7.01 17.22 6.20
N PRO A 135 6.72 16.27 7.11
CA PRO A 135 6.64 14.86 6.75
C PRO A 135 5.41 14.63 5.86
N HIS A 136 5.65 14.18 4.62
CA HIS A 136 4.60 13.94 3.62
C HIS A 136 4.20 12.49 3.56
N ASP A 137 5.19 11.60 3.55
CA ASP A 137 4.96 10.17 3.41
C ASP A 137 5.99 9.35 4.20
N ALA A 138 5.66 8.10 4.48
CA ALA A 138 6.50 7.21 5.26
C ALA A 138 6.36 5.75 4.84
N ALA A 139 7.47 5.03 4.85
CA ALA A 139 7.52 3.61 4.53
C ALA A 139 8.51 2.86 5.44
N PHE A 140 8.19 1.60 5.71
CA PHE A 140 9.11 0.68 6.38
C PHE A 140 9.97 -0.03 5.34
N ASN A 141 11.26 -0.19 5.63
CA ASN A 141 12.08 -1.14 4.89
C ASN A 141 11.87 -2.58 5.41
N ASP A 142 12.42 -3.58 4.71
CA ASP A 142 12.36 -5.00 5.10
C ASP A 142 12.97 -5.30 6.49
N ALA A 143 13.82 -4.42 7.02
CA ALA A 143 14.38 -4.53 8.36
C ALA A 143 13.45 -3.97 9.46
N GLY A 144 12.30 -3.39 9.10
CA GLY A 144 11.35 -2.78 10.01
C GLY A 144 11.75 -1.38 10.51
N ALA A 145 12.68 -0.71 9.83
CA ALA A 145 13.01 0.68 10.11
C ALA A 145 12.08 1.62 9.32
N LEU A 146 11.48 2.60 10.00
CA LEU A 146 10.63 3.60 9.36
C LEU A 146 11.49 4.70 8.74
N TYR A 147 11.19 5.05 7.50
CA TYR A 147 11.71 6.22 6.83
C TYR A 147 10.59 7.18 6.49
N VAL A 148 10.86 8.48 6.63
CA VAL A 148 9.88 9.54 6.43
C VAL A 148 10.45 10.53 5.43
N ALA A 149 9.77 10.69 4.30
CA ALA A 149 10.10 11.68 3.28
C ALA A 149 9.35 12.99 3.57
N GLY A 150 10.06 14.10 3.43
CA GLY A 150 9.50 15.42 3.71
C GLY A 150 10.42 16.57 3.35
N GLY A 151 10.09 17.77 3.80
CA GLY A 151 10.87 18.99 3.54
C GLY A 151 10.44 19.72 2.27
N TYR A 152 11.07 20.86 2.02
CA TYR A 152 10.70 21.77 0.92
C TYR A 152 11.88 22.10 0.01
N ASN A 153 12.99 22.58 0.59
CA ASN A 153 14.24 22.85 -0.12
C ASN A 153 15.39 22.95 0.90
N PRO A 154 16.14 21.87 1.16
CA PRO A 154 16.09 20.58 0.47
C PRO A 154 14.90 19.71 0.92
N MET A 155 14.55 18.71 0.09
CA MET A 155 13.79 17.57 0.56
C MET A 155 14.72 16.65 1.35
N VAL A 156 14.21 16.07 2.41
CA VAL A 156 14.94 15.22 3.35
C VAL A 156 14.22 13.90 3.52
N VAL A 157 15.01 12.85 3.68
CA VAL A 157 14.53 11.56 4.17
C VAL A 157 15.10 11.36 5.55
N TYR A 158 14.23 11.14 6.53
CA TYR A 158 14.61 10.77 7.88
C TYR A 158 14.51 9.27 8.04
N SER A 159 15.53 8.64 8.64
CA SER A 159 15.34 7.36 9.32
C SER A 159 14.81 7.64 10.73
N VAL A 160 13.86 6.86 11.22
CA VAL A 160 13.25 7.10 12.53
C VAL A 160 13.44 5.87 13.42
N SER A 161 14.01 6.08 14.61
CA SER A 161 14.20 5.01 15.58
C SER A 161 12.86 4.48 16.09
N SER A 162 12.84 3.29 16.71
CA SER A 162 11.62 2.72 17.32
C SER A 162 11.00 3.63 18.40
N GLY A 163 11.80 4.50 19.01
CA GLY A 163 11.37 5.51 19.98
C GLY A 163 10.89 6.84 19.35
N GLY A 164 10.81 6.94 18.03
CA GLY A 164 10.30 8.12 17.33
C GLY A 164 11.33 9.22 17.08
N SER A 165 12.61 8.98 17.36
CA SER A 165 13.66 9.98 17.13
C SER A 165 14.15 9.94 15.68
N PRO A 166 14.02 11.03 14.90
CA PRO A 166 14.54 11.08 13.53
C PRO A 166 16.05 11.25 13.49
N SER A 167 16.66 10.74 12.43
CA SER A 167 18.04 11.00 12.01
C SER A 167 18.05 11.21 10.50
N LEU A 168 18.79 12.22 10.04
CA LEU A 168 18.91 12.50 8.60
C LEU A 168 19.54 11.29 7.90
N PHE A 169 18.79 10.71 6.96
CA PHE A 169 19.27 9.61 6.12
C PHE A 169 19.81 10.12 4.80
N ALA A 170 19.05 11.01 4.14
CA ALA A 170 19.46 11.64 2.89
C ALA A 170 18.88 13.04 2.78
N SER A 171 19.58 13.91 2.05
CA SER A 171 19.10 15.23 1.65
C SER A 171 19.27 15.34 0.15
N VAL A 172 18.19 15.69 -0.55
CA VAL A 172 18.17 15.79 -2.01
C VAL A 172 17.55 17.12 -2.42
N SER A 173 18.15 17.73 -3.43
CA SER A 173 17.71 19.02 -3.95
C SER A 173 16.59 18.80 -4.96
N PHE A 174 15.36 18.76 -4.48
CA PHE A 174 14.17 18.86 -5.31
C PHE A 174 13.63 20.29 -5.32
N THR A 175 12.79 20.59 -6.31
CA THR A 175 12.08 21.88 -6.41
C THR A 175 10.66 21.82 -5.85
N SER A 176 10.25 20.71 -5.22
CA SER A 176 8.87 20.46 -4.80
C SER A 176 8.74 20.07 -3.34
N SER A 177 7.55 20.32 -2.80
CA SER A 177 7.17 20.02 -1.42
C SER A 177 6.44 18.70 -1.21
N PHE A 178 6.25 17.87 -2.24
CA PHE A 178 5.53 16.60 -2.09
C PHE A 178 6.45 15.45 -2.50
N SER A 179 6.47 14.42 -1.68
CA SER A 179 7.23 13.21 -1.91
C SER A 179 6.50 12.00 -1.37
N ALA A 180 6.61 10.91 -2.13
CA ALA A 180 6.27 9.57 -1.71
C ALA A 180 7.55 8.75 -1.57
N ILE A 181 7.53 7.72 -0.74
CA ILE A 181 8.69 6.86 -0.49
C ILE A 181 8.27 5.40 -0.41
N ASP A 182 9.02 4.52 -1.06
CA ASP A 182 8.92 3.08 -0.85
C ASP A 182 10.27 2.40 -1.12
N PHE A 183 10.39 1.11 -0.78
CA PHE A 183 11.65 0.36 -0.82
C PHE A 183 11.62 -0.82 -1.78
N ASP A 184 12.73 -1.02 -2.51
CA ASP A 184 12.99 -2.30 -3.15
C ASP A 184 13.52 -3.33 -2.14
N ARG A 185 13.51 -4.61 -2.51
CA ARG A 185 14.02 -5.71 -1.65
C ARG A 185 15.51 -5.63 -1.36
N ALA A 186 16.26 -4.82 -2.11
CA ALA A 186 17.67 -4.54 -1.85
C ALA A 186 17.87 -3.40 -0.83
N GLY A 187 16.77 -2.83 -0.31
CA GLY A 187 16.77 -1.77 0.70
C GLY A 187 17.06 -0.38 0.13
N ASN A 188 16.98 -0.21 -1.18
CA ASN A 188 17.06 1.13 -1.78
C ASN A 188 15.72 1.83 -1.65
N ALA A 189 15.72 3.06 -1.18
CA ALA A 189 14.54 3.91 -1.16
C ALA A 189 14.32 4.52 -2.54
N PHE A 190 13.10 4.49 -3.03
CA PHE A 190 12.65 5.26 -4.18
C PHE A 190 11.78 6.40 -3.68
N VAL A 191 12.20 7.62 -3.99
CA VAL A 191 11.52 8.83 -3.50
C VAL A 191 11.13 9.70 -4.68
N SER A 192 9.86 10.09 -4.75
CA SER A 192 9.39 11.00 -5.78
C SER A 192 9.59 12.46 -5.39
N ASP A 193 9.73 13.30 -6.41
CA ASP A 193 9.30 14.69 -6.33
C ASP A 193 8.00 14.88 -7.13
N ALA A 194 7.20 15.88 -6.76
CA ALA A 194 6.02 16.25 -7.52
C ALA A 194 6.34 17.00 -8.82
N HIS A 195 7.61 17.13 -9.23
CA HIS A 195 8.02 17.97 -10.36
C HIS A 195 8.81 17.24 -11.44
N GLY A 196 8.84 15.90 -11.45
CA GLY A 196 9.39 15.17 -12.58
C GLY A 196 9.95 13.80 -12.28
N ALA A 197 10.51 13.58 -11.08
CA ALA A 197 11.54 12.58 -10.89
C ALA A 197 11.24 11.58 -9.78
N ILE A 198 11.73 10.36 -9.99
CA ILE A 198 11.98 9.39 -8.93
C ILE A 198 13.48 9.33 -8.73
N LEU A 199 13.95 9.51 -7.49
CA LEU A 199 15.32 9.24 -7.11
C LEU A 199 15.41 7.86 -6.46
N LYS A 200 16.50 7.15 -6.77
CA LYS A 200 16.94 5.96 -6.05
C LYS A 200 18.00 6.37 -5.04
N ILE A 201 17.78 6.05 -3.77
CA ILE A 201 18.70 6.27 -2.65
C ILE A 201 19.15 4.92 -2.12
N THR A 202 20.46 4.67 -2.16
CA THR A 202 21.01 3.39 -1.67
C THR A 202 20.90 3.28 -0.14
N PRO A 203 21.03 2.08 0.44
CA PRO A 203 21.12 1.91 1.90
C PRO A 203 22.20 2.77 2.58
N ALA A 204 23.21 3.21 1.83
CA ALA A 204 24.27 4.11 2.30
C ALA A 204 23.89 5.61 2.21
N GLY A 205 22.67 5.94 1.80
CA GLY A 205 22.19 7.33 1.64
C GLY A 205 22.60 8.01 0.34
N ALA A 206 23.24 7.30 -0.60
CA ALA A 206 23.65 7.88 -1.88
C ALA A 206 22.47 7.95 -2.85
N ALA A 207 22.10 9.17 -3.26
CA ALA A 207 20.99 9.44 -4.18
C ALA A 207 21.43 9.51 -5.64
N SER A 208 20.59 9.02 -6.54
CA SER A 208 20.76 9.11 -8.01
C SER A 208 19.40 9.21 -8.68
N THR A 209 19.33 9.84 -9.85
CA THR A 209 18.09 9.92 -10.62
C THR A 209 17.75 8.57 -11.24
N PHE A 210 16.57 8.05 -10.94
CA PHE A 210 16.05 6.80 -11.51
C PHE A 210 15.20 7.07 -12.75
N LEU A 211 14.23 7.98 -12.65
CA LEU A 211 13.34 8.38 -13.73
C LEU A 211 13.06 9.88 -13.69
N THR A 212 12.75 10.47 -14.83
CA THR A 212 12.32 11.88 -14.98
C THR A 212 11.18 12.01 -15.99
N GLY A 213 10.52 13.17 -16.02
CA GLY A 213 9.52 13.53 -17.02
C GLY A 213 8.07 13.20 -16.64
N TYR A 214 7.80 12.89 -15.37
CA TYR A 214 6.46 12.55 -14.88
C TYR A 214 6.04 13.46 -13.72
N ASN A 215 4.78 13.87 -13.67
CA ASN A 215 4.23 14.59 -12.52
C ASN A 215 3.73 13.58 -11.49
N ILE A 216 4.59 13.19 -10.55
CA ILE A 216 4.35 12.04 -9.66
C ILE A 216 3.63 12.50 -8.40
N THR A 217 2.53 11.83 -8.04
CA THR A 217 1.83 12.12 -6.78
C THR A 217 2.12 11.09 -5.69
N ASP A 218 2.27 9.82 -6.07
CA ASP A 218 2.53 8.72 -5.14
C ASP A 218 3.20 7.53 -5.86
N LEU A 219 3.82 6.62 -5.10
CA LEU A 219 4.44 5.40 -5.62
C LEU A 219 4.37 4.23 -4.64
N VAL A 220 4.40 3.02 -5.18
CA VAL A 220 4.58 1.76 -4.43
C VAL A 220 5.41 0.76 -5.22
N ILE A 221 6.07 -0.15 -4.52
CA ILE A 221 6.94 -1.18 -5.08
C ILE A 221 6.35 -2.56 -4.78
N ASP A 222 6.20 -3.36 -5.83
CA ASP A 222 5.68 -4.72 -5.71
C ASP A 222 6.73 -5.74 -5.25
N ASP A 223 6.32 -6.98 -5.03
CA ASP A 223 7.24 -8.03 -4.54
C ASP A 223 8.33 -8.41 -5.55
N SER A 224 8.21 -7.95 -6.80
CA SER A 224 9.14 -8.17 -7.91
C SER A 224 10.01 -6.94 -8.23
N ASP A 225 10.05 -5.96 -7.32
CA ASP A 225 10.76 -4.68 -7.48
C ASP A 225 10.27 -3.84 -8.68
N ASN A 226 9.02 -4.02 -9.13
CA ASN A 226 8.40 -3.08 -10.06
C ASN A 226 7.82 -1.91 -9.29
N ILE A 227 8.07 -0.71 -9.81
CA ILE A 227 7.64 0.56 -9.22
C ILE A 227 6.38 1.02 -9.94
N TYR A 228 5.27 1.07 -9.23
CA TYR A 228 4.02 1.62 -9.71
C TYR A 228 3.89 3.04 -9.16
N PHE A 229 3.65 4.00 -10.04
CA PHE A 229 3.55 5.39 -9.63
C PHE A 229 2.41 6.10 -10.36
N THR A 230 1.75 6.99 -9.64
CA THR A 230 0.66 7.78 -10.17
C THR A 230 1.23 9.03 -10.84
N SER A 231 0.78 9.32 -12.06
CA SER A 231 1.09 10.58 -12.71
C SER A 231 -0.08 11.12 -13.52
N GLY A 232 -0.61 12.27 -13.07
CA GLY A 232 -1.83 12.86 -13.60
C GLY A 232 -3.03 11.92 -13.46
N THR A 233 -3.49 11.37 -14.57
CA THR A 233 -4.66 10.47 -14.66
C THR A 233 -4.29 9.02 -15.01
N THR A 234 -3.01 8.67 -14.86
CA THR A 234 -2.45 7.39 -15.28
C THR A 234 -1.58 6.80 -14.18
N ILE A 235 -1.63 5.48 -14.03
CA ILE A 235 -0.68 4.70 -13.25
C ILE A 235 0.33 4.11 -14.25
N TYR A 236 1.60 4.37 -14.00
CA TYR A 236 2.71 3.80 -14.75
C TYR A 236 3.37 2.70 -13.92
N MET A 237 3.91 1.71 -14.61
CA MET A 237 4.80 0.70 -14.02
C MET A 237 6.18 0.89 -14.63
N ALA A 238 7.19 1.05 -13.78
CA ALA A 238 8.59 0.99 -14.13
C ALA A 238 9.22 -0.31 -13.60
N THR A 239 9.91 -1.04 -14.47
CA THR A 239 10.78 -2.15 -14.03
C THR A 239 11.96 -1.60 -13.22
N ALA A 240 12.64 -2.45 -12.45
CA ALA A 240 13.89 -2.09 -11.76
C ALA A 240 15.00 -1.55 -12.70
N ALA A 241 14.93 -1.84 -14.00
CA ALA A 241 15.83 -1.31 -15.03
C ALA A 241 15.40 0.06 -15.60
N GLY A 242 14.30 0.64 -15.11
CA GLY A 242 13.77 1.93 -15.56
C GLY A 242 12.93 1.89 -16.84
N THR A 243 12.60 0.70 -17.37
CA THR A 243 11.66 0.60 -18.49
C THR A 243 10.25 0.90 -17.99
N VAL A 244 9.59 1.92 -18.56
CA VAL A 244 8.26 2.38 -18.15
C VAL A 244 7.19 1.94 -19.15
N SER A 245 6.02 1.55 -18.64
CA SER A 245 4.81 1.28 -19.41
C SER A 245 3.57 1.80 -18.68
N THR A 246 2.48 2.03 -19.41
CA THR A 246 1.18 2.34 -18.79
C THR A 246 0.62 1.07 -18.16
N PHE A 247 0.33 1.14 -16.86
CA PHE A 247 -0.28 0.04 -16.12
C PHE A 247 -1.81 0.14 -16.12
N ALA A 248 -2.35 1.31 -15.79
CA ALA A 248 -3.79 1.59 -15.83
C ALA A 248 -4.03 3.09 -16.11
N ALA A 249 -5.17 3.42 -16.72
CA ALA A 249 -5.52 4.79 -17.08
C ALA A 249 -7.03 5.01 -16.95
N GLY A 250 -7.48 6.24 -17.20
CA GLY A 250 -8.89 6.62 -17.15
C GLY A 250 -9.35 7.13 -15.78
N PHE A 251 -8.40 7.58 -14.95
CA PHE A 251 -8.67 8.23 -13.67
C PHE A 251 -8.96 9.72 -13.86
N SER A 252 -9.55 10.37 -12.84
CA SER A 252 -9.89 11.79 -12.90
C SER A 252 -8.82 12.68 -12.28
N ASN A 253 -8.28 12.28 -11.12
CA ASN A 253 -7.16 12.94 -10.45
C ASN A 253 -6.55 12.01 -9.39
N LEU A 254 -5.39 11.40 -9.70
CA LEU A 254 -4.75 10.43 -8.83
C LEU A 254 -3.95 11.10 -7.70
N THR A 255 -4.23 10.71 -6.46
CA THR A 255 -3.61 11.30 -5.26
C THR A 255 -2.83 10.32 -4.42
N SER A 256 -3.17 9.03 -4.46
CA SER A 256 -2.42 7.98 -3.76
C SER A 256 -2.55 6.62 -4.42
N ILE A 257 -1.60 5.75 -4.13
CA ILE A 257 -1.60 4.34 -4.49
C ILE A 257 -1.08 3.51 -3.32
N THR A 258 -1.70 2.37 -3.06
CA THR A 258 -1.20 1.41 -2.06
C THR A 258 -1.35 -0.02 -2.58
N LEU A 259 -0.48 -0.90 -2.12
CA LEU A 259 -0.53 -2.33 -2.37
C LEU A 259 -1.21 -3.05 -1.21
N ALA A 260 -2.12 -3.96 -1.54
CA ALA A 260 -2.68 -4.90 -0.60
C ALA A 260 -2.44 -6.33 -1.05
N THR A 261 -2.22 -7.22 -0.10
CA THR A 261 -2.34 -8.65 -0.38
C THR A 261 -3.82 -8.97 -0.53
N SER A 262 -4.24 -9.57 -1.64
CA SER A 262 -5.64 -9.97 -1.76
C SER A 262 -5.95 -11.08 -0.75
N VAL A 263 -6.96 -10.82 0.07
CA VAL A 263 -7.73 -11.88 0.72
C VAL A 263 -8.85 -12.24 -0.27
N PRO A 264 -9.07 -13.52 -0.61
CA PRO A 264 -10.18 -13.89 -1.49
C PRO A 264 -11.49 -13.35 -0.93
N GLU A 265 -12.32 -12.69 -1.75
CA GLU A 265 -13.60 -12.14 -1.27
C GLU A 265 -14.45 -13.25 -0.61
N PRO A 266 -15.30 -12.94 0.39
CA PRO A 266 -16.10 -13.93 1.11
C PRO A 266 -16.94 -14.83 0.18
N ALA A 267 -17.44 -14.30 -0.94
CA ALA A 267 -18.17 -15.07 -1.94
C ALA A 267 -17.31 -16.13 -2.64
N THR A 268 -16.06 -15.80 -2.96
CA THR A 268 -15.05 -16.73 -3.48
C THR A 268 -14.74 -17.82 -2.45
N MET A 269 -14.64 -17.47 -1.17
CA MET A 269 -14.44 -18.45 -0.09
C MET A 269 -15.66 -19.37 0.09
N ALA A 270 -16.88 -18.84 0.01
CA ALA A 270 -18.11 -19.61 0.12
C ALA A 270 -18.29 -20.58 -1.07
N ALA A 271 -18.00 -20.13 -2.29
CA ALA A 271 -18.00 -20.99 -3.47
C ALA A 271 -16.96 -22.11 -3.38
N LEU A 272 -15.78 -21.82 -2.81
CA LEU A 272 -14.71 -22.79 -2.57
C LEU A 272 -15.13 -23.86 -1.56
N LEU A 273 -15.70 -23.46 -0.42
CA LEU A 273 -16.23 -24.38 0.59
C LEU A 273 -17.38 -25.24 0.03
N GLY A 274 -18.26 -24.64 -0.78
CA GLY A 274 -19.33 -25.35 -1.48
C GLY A 274 -18.81 -26.42 -2.46
N ALA A 275 -17.79 -26.08 -3.25
CA ALA A 275 -17.18 -27.02 -4.21
C ALA A 275 -16.46 -28.17 -3.50
N LEU A 276 -15.75 -27.90 -2.40
CA LEU A 276 -15.09 -28.91 -1.57
C LEU A 276 -16.10 -29.87 -0.92
N ALA A 277 -17.19 -29.34 -0.36
CA ALA A 277 -18.26 -30.14 0.23
C ALA A 277 -18.96 -31.02 -0.82
N PHE A 278 -19.20 -30.50 -2.02
CA PHE A 278 -19.80 -31.24 -3.13
C PHE A 278 -18.90 -32.40 -3.61
N MET A 279 -17.60 -32.15 -3.73
CA MET A 279 -16.61 -33.17 -4.11
C MET A 279 -16.48 -34.28 -3.04
N ALA A 280 -16.48 -33.92 -1.75
CA ALA A 280 -16.49 -34.88 -0.65
C ALA A 280 -17.76 -35.76 -0.66
N ALA A 281 -18.93 -35.15 -0.90
CA ALA A 281 -20.20 -35.87 -1.02
C ALA A 281 -20.24 -36.84 -2.20
N MET A 282 -19.66 -36.46 -3.35
CA MET A 282 -19.53 -37.36 -4.51
C MET A 282 -18.54 -38.51 -4.27
N GLY A 283 -17.43 -38.24 -3.57
CA GLY A 283 -16.47 -39.27 -3.15
C GLY A 283 -17.12 -40.30 -2.23
N TRP A 284 -17.92 -39.84 -1.27
CA TRP A 284 -18.64 -40.69 -0.32
C TRP A 284 -19.77 -41.50 -0.98
N ARG A 285 -20.51 -40.93 -1.95
CA ARG A 285 -21.52 -41.68 -2.70
C ARG A 285 -20.93 -42.78 -3.59
N ARG A 286 -19.73 -42.57 -4.13
CA ARG A 286 -19.05 -43.57 -4.99
C ARG A 286 -18.45 -44.73 -4.19
N SER A 287 -18.06 -44.53 -2.92
CA SER A 287 -17.57 -45.63 -2.07
C SER A 287 -18.70 -46.54 -1.59
N ARG A 288 -19.92 -46.02 -1.36
CA ARG A 288 -21.10 -46.83 -0.97
C ARG A 288 -21.73 -47.65 -2.10
N ARG A 289 -21.51 -47.31 -3.37
CA ARG A 289 -22.00 -48.10 -4.52
C ARG A 289 -21.10 -49.29 -4.88
N ARG A 290 -20.00 -49.50 -4.14
CA ARG A 290 -19.03 -50.59 -4.36
C ARG A 290 -19.02 -51.65 -3.25
N THR A 291 -20.00 -51.61 -2.35
CA THR A 291 -20.35 -52.68 -1.40
C THR A 291 -21.67 -53.28 -1.83
#